data_AF-A0A7K8XCR1-F1
#
_entry.id   AF-A0A7K8XCR1-F1
#
_cell.length_a   1.000
_cell.length_b   1.000
_cell.length_c   1.000
_cell.angle_alpha   90.00
_cell.angle_beta   90.00
_cell.angle_gamma   90.00
#
_symmetry.space_group_name_H-M   'P 1'
#
loop_
_entity.id
_entity.type
_entity.pdbx_description
1 polymer ?
#
loop_
_entity_poly.entity_id
_entity_poly.type
_entity_poly.pdbx_seq_one_letter_code
_entity_poly.pdbx_strand_id
1 'polypeptide(L)'
;GIELCEPSYLYNLLNQYRRVSRLAEPNYLCLLDARSQREYNESHIVTARRIAQSPTGEYLVPDAEELRCVRHCVVYDCETNSLDCCDYEEEEKEKGTSASESEKPNSGSLCSQTAEQGAALHHALGLQQFTPHPVLVLRGGYQSFSASYHFLRTQKVLWMPQELDNFQPYPVEILPGKLYLGNFKQACDPQILKDLKIKAQVNISQQPAAL
;
A
#
# COMPACT_ATOMS: atom_id res chain seq x y z
N GLY A 1 16.67 2.68 -0.97
CA GLY A 1 16.29 2.16 -2.30
C GLY A 1 14.79 2.06 -2.40
N ILE A 2 14.24 1.94 -3.61
CA ILE A 2 12.79 1.83 -3.85
C ILE A 2 12.54 0.56 -4.65
N GLU A 3 11.52 -0.20 -4.28
CA GLU A 3 11.15 -1.46 -4.92
C GLU A 3 9.64 -1.54 -5.13
N LEU A 4 9.19 -2.24 -6.17
CA LEU A 4 7.78 -2.56 -6.35
C LEU A 4 7.41 -3.77 -5.50
N CYS A 5 6.26 -3.72 -4.83
CA CYS A 5 5.68 -4.86 -4.14
C CYS A 5 4.34 -5.26 -4.75
N GLU A 6 4.12 -6.56 -4.92
CA GLU A 6 2.86 -7.10 -5.42
C GLU A 6 1.77 -7.02 -4.33
N PRO A 7 0.49 -6.90 -4.70
CA PRO A 7 -0.63 -6.87 -3.74
C PRO A 7 -0.64 -8.04 -2.75
N SER A 8 -0.26 -9.24 -3.21
CA SER A 8 -0.16 -10.45 -2.37
C SER A 8 0.94 -10.35 -1.31
N TYR A 9 2.00 -9.59 -1.59
CA TYR A 9 3.05 -9.32 -0.62
C TYR A 9 2.51 -8.43 0.51
N LEU A 10 1.82 -7.34 0.18
CA LEU A 10 1.19 -6.47 1.19
C LEU A 10 0.10 -7.22 1.98
N TYR A 11 -0.71 -8.04 1.31
CA TYR A 11 -1.69 -8.91 1.95
C TYR A 11 -1.02 -9.77 3.04
N ASN A 12 0.09 -10.41 2.71
CA ASN A 12 0.83 -11.23 3.66
C ASN A 12 1.44 -10.43 4.80
N LEU A 13 1.91 -9.20 4.55
CA LEU A 13 2.40 -8.32 5.61
C LEU A 13 1.30 -7.97 6.62
N LEU A 14 0.10 -7.62 6.13
CA LEU A 14 -1.05 -7.30 6.97
C LEU A 14 -1.53 -8.49 7.81
N ASN A 15 -1.37 -9.70 7.28
CA ASN A 15 -1.91 -10.91 7.88
C ASN A 15 -0.87 -11.78 8.62
N GLN A 16 0.35 -11.27 8.83
CA GLN A 16 1.33 -12.01 9.62
C GLN A 16 0.86 -12.18 11.07
N TYR A 17 0.95 -13.41 11.57
CA TYR A 17 0.51 -13.79 12.90
C TYR A 17 1.52 -14.69 13.60
N ARG A 18 1.74 -14.46 14.89
CA ARG A 18 2.47 -15.39 15.78
C ARG A 18 1.61 -15.77 16.98
N ARG A 19 1.71 -15.00 18.06
CA ARG A 19 0.80 -15.07 19.22
C ARG A 19 -0.31 -14.02 19.13
N VAL A 20 0.04 -12.88 18.54
CA VAL A 20 -0.84 -11.76 18.19
C VAL A 20 -0.54 -11.34 16.76
N SER A 21 -1.37 -10.47 16.18
CA SER A 21 -1.09 -9.83 14.89
C SER A 21 0.26 -9.12 14.94
N ARG A 22 1.08 -9.24 13.90
CA ARG A 22 2.34 -8.48 13.83
C ARG A 22 2.11 -6.98 13.64
N LEU A 23 0.90 -6.57 13.23
CA LEU A 23 0.52 -5.15 13.15
C LEU A 23 0.55 -4.46 14.52
N ALA A 24 0.47 -5.21 15.62
CA ALA A 24 0.65 -4.66 16.96
C ALA A 24 2.11 -4.31 17.29
N GLU A 25 3.09 -4.81 16.53
CA GLU A 25 4.49 -4.43 16.70
C GLU A 25 4.71 -3.01 16.14
N PRO A 26 5.09 -2.00 16.94
CA PRO A 26 5.13 -0.60 16.51
C PRO A 26 6.10 -0.32 15.35
N ASN A 27 7.15 -1.13 15.22
CA ASN A 27 8.20 -0.96 14.20
C ASN A 27 8.06 -1.96 13.03
N TYR A 28 6.90 -2.60 12.87
CA TYR A 28 6.72 -3.65 11.88
C TYR A 28 6.34 -3.10 10.50
N LEU A 29 5.23 -2.37 10.40
CA LEU A 29 4.68 -1.89 9.13
C LEU A 29 4.24 -0.43 9.22
N CYS A 30 4.76 0.40 8.34
CA CYS A 30 4.27 1.75 8.06
C CYS A 30 3.63 1.72 6.67
N LEU A 31 2.30 1.77 6.61
CA LEU A 31 1.53 1.76 5.37
C LEU A 31 0.99 3.17 5.10
N LEU A 32 1.41 3.76 3.98
CA LEU A 32 1.16 5.16 3.64
C LEU A 32 0.29 5.28 2.38
N ASP A 33 -0.81 6.02 2.52
CA ASP A 33 -1.72 6.37 1.42
C ASP A 33 -1.35 7.75 0.88
N ALA A 34 -0.91 7.79 -0.37
CA ALA A 34 -0.52 8.99 -1.10
C ALA A 34 -1.69 9.71 -1.81
N ARG A 35 -2.91 9.17 -1.73
CA ARG A 35 -4.07 9.72 -2.43
C ARG A 35 -4.64 10.97 -1.76
N SER A 36 -5.60 11.60 -2.43
CA SER A 36 -6.30 12.76 -1.89
C SER A 36 -7.06 12.42 -0.61
N GLN A 37 -7.33 13.44 0.22
CA GLN A 37 -8.10 13.24 1.46
C GLN A 37 -9.50 12.66 1.17
N ARG A 38 -10.09 13.06 0.05
CA ARG A 38 -11.41 12.58 -0.38
C ARG A 38 -11.38 11.08 -0.63
N GLU A 39 -10.44 10.61 -1.45
CA GLU A 39 -10.32 9.19 -1.79
C GLU A 39 -10.00 8.32 -0.57
N TYR A 40 -9.12 8.81 0.32
CA TYR A 40 -8.82 8.14 1.58
C TYR A 40 -10.06 8.00 2.47
N ASN A 41 -10.87 9.05 2.58
CA ASN A 41 -12.11 9.05 3.37
C ASN A 41 -13.20 8.15 2.77
N GLU A 42 -13.26 8.06 1.43
CA GLU A 42 -14.21 7.19 0.74
C GLU A 42 -13.91 5.71 1.04
N SER A 43 -12.64 5.30 0.92
CA SER A 43 -12.13 4.02 1.44
C SER A 43 -10.61 3.90 1.27
N HIS A 44 -9.93 3.27 2.24
CA HIS A 44 -8.50 3.01 2.23
C HIS A 44 -8.16 1.58 2.69
N ILE A 45 -6.91 1.16 2.48
CA ILE A 45 -6.42 -0.14 2.98
C ILE A 45 -6.36 -0.09 4.50
N VAL A 46 -6.72 -1.19 5.17
CA VAL A 46 -6.64 -1.29 6.62
C VAL A 46 -5.27 -0.89 7.16
N THR A 47 -5.24 -0.17 8.30
CA THR A 47 -4.05 0.41 8.94
C THR A 47 -3.29 1.49 8.15
N ALA A 48 -3.73 1.81 6.93
CA ALA A 48 -3.07 2.85 6.14
C ALA A 48 -3.24 4.23 6.77
N ARG A 49 -2.15 5.00 6.79
CA ARG A 49 -2.12 6.41 7.20
C ARG A 49 -1.98 7.27 5.97
N ARG A 50 -2.85 8.27 5.81
CA ARG A 50 -2.70 9.23 4.73
C ARG A 50 -1.46 10.12 4.96
N ILE A 51 -0.68 10.36 3.91
CA ILE A 51 0.42 11.31 3.95
C ILE A 51 -0.15 12.74 4.03
N ALA A 52 0.29 13.49 5.04
CA ALA A 52 -0.18 14.86 5.24
C ALA A 52 0.49 15.80 4.22
N GLN A 53 -0.25 16.83 3.81
CA GLN A 53 0.23 17.91 2.96
C GLN A 53 0.20 19.21 3.76
N SER A 54 1.20 20.06 3.56
CA SER A 54 1.27 21.39 4.14
C SER A 54 0.20 22.30 3.51
N PRO A 55 -0.07 23.48 4.09
CA PRO A 55 -0.95 24.48 3.47
C PRO A 55 -0.48 24.96 2.09
N THR A 56 0.81 24.80 1.78
CA THR A 56 1.41 25.13 0.49
C THR A 56 1.34 23.98 -0.52
N GLY A 57 0.81 22.81 -0.11
CA GLY A 57 0.70 21.61 -0.94
C GLY A 57 1.94 20.72 -0.90
N GLU A 58 2.96 21.08 -0.13
CA GLU A 58 4.17 20.28 0.02
C GLU A 58 3.94 19.07 0.93
N TYR A 59 4.63 17.97 0.66
CA TYR A 59 4.47 16.75 1.43
C TYR A 59 5.14 16.85 2.79
N LEU A 60 4.42 16.42 3.82
CA LEU A 60 4.97 16.28 5.16
C LEU A 60 5.46 14.84 5.33
N VAL A 61 6.76 14.72 5.59
CA VAL A 61 7.36 13.44 5.95
C VAL A 61 6.69 12.96 7.24
N PRO A 62 6.22 11.69 7.30
CA PRO A 62 5.82 11.05 8.56
C PRO A 62 6.94 11.11 9.60
N ASP A 63 6.67 10.66 10.83
CA ASP A 63 7.67 10.66 11.90
C ASP A 63 8.97 9.97 11.45
N ALA A 64 10.04 10.77 11.31
CA ALA A 64 11.32 10.30 10.81
C ALA A 64 11.95 9.24 11.73
N GLU A 65 11.68 9.30 13.05
CA GLU A 65 12.19 8.31 13.99
C GLU A 65 11.45 6.96 13.86
N GLU A 66 10.15 7.00 13.55
CA GLU A 66 9.37 5.81 13.21
C GLU A 66 9.93 5.15 11.93
N LEU A 67 10.16 5.96 10.89
CA LEU A 67 10.69 5.51 9.60
C LEU A 67 12.10 4.91 9.71
N ARG A 68 12.94 5.40 10.63
CA ARG A 68 14.26 4.79 10.89
C ARG A 68 14.18 3.38 11.44
N CYS A 69 13.16 3.08 12.23
CA CYS A 69 13.04 1.80 12.92
C CYS A 69 12.11 0.82 12.19
N VAL A 70 11.30 1.29 11.24
CA VAL A 70 10.31 0.44 10.57
C VAL A 70 10.97 -0.64 9.71
N ARG A 71 10.46 -1.86 9.81
CA ARG A 71 10.91 -3.00 9.00
C ARG A 71 10.35 -2.98 7.58
N HIS A 72 9.09 -2.56 7.44
CA HIS A 72 8.40 -2.46 6.16
C HIS A 72 7.78 -1.07 6.02
N CYS A 73 8.27 -0.28 5.07
CA CYS A 73 7.64 0.97 4.65
C CYS A 73 6.98 0.74 3.30
N VAL A 74 5.66 0.86 3.23
CA VAL A 74 4.87 0.64 2.01
C VAL A 74 4.11 1.92 1.67
N VAL A 75 4.20 2.37 0.44
CA VAL A 75 3.50 3.55 -0.08
C VAL A 75 2.63 3.13 -1.25
N TYR A 76 1.42 3.64 -1.33
CA TYR A 76 0.52 3.40 -2.46
C TYR A 76 -0.27 4.65 -2.84
N ASP A 77 -0.58 4.77 -4.12
CA ASP A 77 -1.51 5.75 -4.68
C ASP A 77 -2.68 5.02 -5.34
N CYS A 78 -3.30 5.59 -6.36
CA CYS A 78 -4.41 4.95 -7.05
C CYS A 78 -3.98 3.74 -7.88
N GLU A 79 -2.89 3.85 -8.66
CA GLU A 79 -2.58 2.89 -9.73
C GLU A 79 -1.12 2.81 -10.20
N THR A 80 -0.12 3.26 -9.43
CA THR A 80 1.29 3.17 -9.86
C THR A 80 1.71 1.73 -10.14
N ASN A 81 2.16 1.46 -11.37
CA ASN A 81 2.48 0.12 -11.87
C ASN A 81 3.95 -0.09 -12.26
N SER A 82 4.72 0.99 -12.41
CA SER A 82 6.15 0.98 -12.74
C SER A 82 6.89 2.00 -11.88
N LEU A 83 8.22 1.83 -11.77
CA LEU A 83 9.13 2.81 -11.15
C LEU A 83 9.77 3.74 -12.20
N ASP A 84 9.35 3.64 -13.45
CA ASP A 84 9.84 4.52 -14.51
C ASP A 84 9.34 5.94 -14.25
N CYS A 85 10.27 6.84 -13.92
CA CYS A 85 9.98 8.24 -13.75
C CYS A 85 9.73 8.82 -15.16
N CYS A 86 8.54 9.35 -15.44
CA CYS A 86 8.44 10.41 -16.42
C CYS A 86 9.14 11.62 -15.79
N ASP A 87 10.22 12.10 -16.41
CA ASP A 87 10.89 13.31 -15.94
C ASP A 87 9.87 14.45 -15.98
N TYR A 88 9.44 14.91 -14.80
CA TYR A 88 8.76 16.20 -14.69
C TYR A 88 9.86 17.24 -14.86
N GLU A 89 10.02 17.75 -16.08
CA GLU A 89 10.67 19.04 -16.26
C GLU A 89 9.86 20.04 -15.42
N GLU A 90 10.49 20.57 -14.36
CA GLU A 90 9.94 21.71 -13.64
C GLU A 90 9.69 22.81 -14.69
N GLU A 91 8.43 23.21 -14.89
CA GLU A 91 8.12 24.36 -15.73
C GLU A 91 8.73 25.61 -15.07
N GLU A 92 9.98 25.91 -15.44
CA GLU A 92 10.60 27.22 -15.30
C GLU A 92 9.62 28.24 -15.92
N LYS A 93 8.99 29.05 -15.07
CA LYS A 93 8.19 30.19 -15.51
C LYS A 93 9.10 31.27 -16.09
N GLU A 94 9.61 31.05 -17.30
CA GLU A 94 10.28 32.11 -18.04
C GLU A 94 9.25 33.06 -18.68
N LYS A 95 9.38 34.33 -18.29
CA LYS A 95 8.65 35.45 -18.86
C LYS A 95 9.13 35.72 -20.30
N GLY A 96 8.20 35.64 -21.25
CA GLY A 96 8.04 36.66 -22.29
C GLY A 96 8.75 36.50 -23.64
N THR A 97 7.92 36.39 -24.68
CA THR A 97 8.03 37.08 -25.98
C THR A 97 9.02 36.56 -27.02
N SER A 98 8.53 35.85 -28.04
CA SER A 98 8.39 36.27 -29.46
C SER A 98 8.43 35.10 -30.44
N ALA A 99 7.67 35.24 -31.52
CA ALA A 99 7.38 34.21 -32.53
C ALA A 99 8.56 33.85 -33.44
N SER A 100 8.68 32.58 -33.82
CA SER A 100 9.09 32.16 -35.16
C SER A 100 8.75 30.68 -35.41
N GLU A 101 8.27 30.40 -36.63
CA GLU A 101 7.81 29.10 -37.11
C GLU A 101 8.98 28.20 -37.53
N SER A 102 8.93 26.90 -37.19
CA SER A 102 9.62 25.83 -37.95
C SER A 102 8.98 24.47 -37.66
N GLU A 103 8.57 23.76 -38.71
CA GLU A 103 7.95 22.42 -38.64
C GLU A 103 8.97 21.27 -38.58
N LYS A 104 8.63 20.22 -37.78
CA LYS A 104 8.84 18.74 -37.96
C LYS A 104 9.26 18.02 -36.66
N PRO A 105 9.03 16.69 -36.53
CA PRO A 105 7.76 15.96 -36.61
C PRO A 105 7.46 15.17 -35.31
N ASN A 106 6.19 14.80 -35.16
CA ASN A 106 5.59 14.07 -34.04
C ASN A 106 6.29 12.75 -33.67
N SER A 107 6.86 12.69 -32.46
CA SER A 107 6.71 11.53 -31.58
C SER A 107 5.85 11.95 -30.39
N GLY A 108 4.63 12.38 -30.69
CA GLY A 108 3.62 12.71 -29.69
C GLY A 108 3.14 11.44 -29.02
N SER A 109 3.86 10.98 -27.99
CA SER A 109 3.20 10.29 -26.89
C SER A 109 2.45 11.38 -26.12
N LEU A 110 1.29 11.76 -26.66
CA LEU A 110 0.35 12.67 -26.05
C LEU A 110 -0.32 11.92 -24.90
N CYS A 111 0.46 11.66 -23.86
CA CYS A 111 -0.03 11.11 -22.62
C CYS A 111 -0.47 12.31 -21.79
N SER A 112 -1.76 12.63 -21.86
CA SER A 112 -2.45 13.38 -20.82
C SER A 112 -2.43 12.53 -19.55
N GLN A 113 -1.26 12.37 -18.93
CA GLN A 113 -1.09 11.67 -17.67
C GLN A 113 -1.62 12.60 -16.60
N THR A 114 -2.65 12.13 -15.90
CA THR A 114 -3.18 12.76 -14.70
C THR A 114 -2.01 13.00 -13.74
N ALA A 115 -1.94 14.19 -13.14
CA ALA A 115 -0.92 14.55 -12.14
C ALA A 115 -0.91 13.65 -10.87
N GLU A 116 -1.73 12.60 -10.85
CA GLU A 116 -1.97 11.68 -9.75
C GLU A 116 -1.29 10.31 -9.96
N GLN A 117 -0.88 9.98 -11.19
CA GLN A 117 -0.16 8.74 -11.48
C GLN A 117 1.33 8.95 -11.17
N GLY A 118 1.88 8.17 -10.24
CA GLY A 118 3.27 8.32 -9.78
C GLY A 118 3.43 9.08 -8.47
N ALA A 119 2.34 9.53 -7.84
CA ALA A 119 2.39 10.17 -6.52
C ALA A 119 3.11 9.26 -5.49
N ALA A 120 2.80 7.96 -5.49
CA ALA A 120 3.47 7.01 -4.59
C ALA A 120 4.98 6.96 -4.80
N LEU A 121 5.44 7.06 -6.05
CA LEU A 121 6.87 7.07 -6.39
C LEU A 121 7.55 8.35 -5.90
N HIS A 122 6.93 9.52 -6.12
CA HIS A 122 7.43 10.79 -5.59
C HIS A 122 7.57 10.76 -4.07
N HIS A 123 6.56 10.23 -3.37
CA HIS A 123 6.63 10.05 -1.93
C HIS A 123 7.74 9.06 -1.51
N ALA A 124 7.88 7.95 -2.22
CA ALA A 124 8.92 6.97 -1.93
C ALA A 124 10.34 7.55 -2.09
N LEU A 125 10.56 8.43 -3.08
CA LEU A 125 11.82 9.14 -3.29
C LEU A 125 12.18 10.05 -2.11
N GLY A 126 11.20 10.74 -1.52
CA GLY A 126 11.41 11.54 -0.32
C GLY A 126 11.63 10.70 0.94
N LEU A 127 11.02 9.51 1.02
CA LEU A 127 11.07 8.63 2.19
C LEU A 127 12.36 7.79 2.27
N GLN A 128 12.99 7.48 1.13
CA GLN A 128 14.13 6.56 1.09
C GLN A 128 15.34 6.99 1.94
N GLN A 129 15.46 8.28 2.25
CA GLN A 129 16.55 8.82 3.07
C GLN A 129 16.30 8.64 4.57
N PHE A 130 15.07 8.34 4.97
CA PHE A 130 14.68 8.16 6.38
C PHE A 130 14.61 6.69 6.78
N THR A 131 14.53 5.76 5.82
CA THR A 131 14.39 4.33 6.07
C THR A 131 15.69 3.58 5.76
N PRO A 132 16.18 2.69 6.64
CA PRO A 132 17.31 1.82 6.31
C PRO A 132 16.89 0.70 5.35
N HIS A 133 15.61 0.34 5.34
CA HIS A 133 15.02 -0.66 4.44
C HIS A 133 14.50 0.00 3.16
N PRO A 134 14.39 -0.74 2.04
CA PRO A 134 13.80 -0.20 0.82
C PRO A 134 12.34 0.21 1.05
N VAL A 135 11.95 1.34 0.46
CA VAL A 135 10.55 1.79 0.43
C VAL A 135 9.83 1.01 -0.66
N LEU A 136 8.73 0.37 -0.29
CA LEU A 136 7.96 -0.49 -1.18
C LEU A 136 6.81 0.30 -1.80
N VAL A 137 6.77 0.40 -3.13
CA VAL A 137 5.64 0.98 -3.86
C VAL A 137 4.67 -0.14 -4.24
N LEU A 138 3.41 -0.01 -3.83
CA LEU A 138 2.39 -1.01 -4.11
C LEU A 138 2.01 -1.00 -5.59
N ARG A 139 2.31 -2.09 -6.29
CA ARG A 139 2.00 -2.23 -7.70
C ARG A 139 0.49 -2.25 -7.96
N GLY A 140 0.06 -1.37 -8.85
CA GLY A 140 -1.36 -1.14 -9.18
C GLY A 140 -2.12 -0.41 -8.09
N GLY A 141 -1.41 0.12 -7.08
CA GLY A 141 -1.94 0.97 -6.03
C GLY A 141 -3.17 0.41 -5.32
N TYR A 142 -4.04 1.33 -4.89
CA TYR A 142 -5.28 1.02 -4.23
C TYR A 142 -6.24 0.24 -5.12
N GLN A 143 -6.32 0.54 -6.43
CA GLN A 143 -7.26 -0.11 -7.34
C GLN A 143 -7.01 -1.63 -7.45
N SER A 144 -5.76 -2.03 -7.68
CA SER A 144 -5.38 -3.44 -7.80
C SER A 144 -5.56 -4.21 -6.49
N PHE A 145 -5.13 -3.61 -5.38
CA PHE A 145 -5.28 -4.23 -4.06
C PHE A 145 -6.75 -4.35 -3.67
N SER A 146 -7.55 -3.30 -3.87
CA SER A 146 -8.97 -3.30 -3.53
C SER A 146 -9.79 -4.28 -4.37
N ALA A 147 -9.41 -4.51 -5.62
CA ALA A 147 -10.03 -5.51 -6.49
C ALA A 147 -9.78 -6.94 -5.99
N SER A 148 -8.57 -7.23 -5.52
CA SER A 148 -8.18 -8.57 -5.07
C SER A 148 -8.59 -8.86 -3.62
N TYR A 149 -8.40 -7.89 -2.73
CA TYR A 149 -8.56 -8.01 -1.28
C TYR A 149 -9.57 -7.00 -0.73
N HIS A 150 -10.76 -6.95 -1.35
CA HIS A 150 -11.84 -6.01 -1.02
C HIS A 150 -12.27 -5.99 0.46
N PHE A 151 -12.06 -7.10 1.18
CA PHE A 151 -12.37 -7.29 2.61
C PHE A 151 -11.32 -6.67 3.56
N LEU A 152 -10.17 -6.21 3.05
CA LEU A 152 -9.16 -5.45 3.80
C LEU A 152 -9.27 -3.93 3.58
N ARG A 153 -10.40 -3.48 3.05
CA ARG A 153 -10.71 -2.05 2.87
C ARG A 153 -11.54 -1.56 4.03
N THR A 154 -11.33 -0.31 4.43
CA THR A 154 -12.03 0.32 5.54
C THR A 154 -12.31 1.79 5.25
N GLN A 155 -13.23 2.37 6.02
CA GLN A 155 -13.43 3.82 6.15
C GLN A 155 -12.93 4.33 7.52
N LYS A 156 -12.70 3.42 8.46
CA LYS A 156 -12.21 3.72 9.80
C LYS A 156 -10.69 3.63 9.82
N VAL A 157 -10.05 4.69 10.31
CA VAL A 157 -8.63 4.71 10.59
C VAL A 157 -8.35 3.80 11.78
N LEU A 158 -7.74 2.66 11.54
CA LEU A 158 -7.33 1.71 12.58
C LEU A 158 -5.87 1.96 12.94
N TRP A 159 -5.65 2.64 14.07
CA TRP A 159 -4.30 3.05 14.50
C TRP A 159 -4.06 2.87 16.00
N MET A 160 -5.11 2.65 16.79
CA MET A 160 -4.93 2.47 18.22
C MET A 160 -4.28 1.10 18.49
N PRO A 161 -3.30 1.00 19.40
CA PRO A 161 -2.66 -0.27 19.73
C PRO A 161 -3.68 -1.37 20.08
N GLN A 162 -4.74 -1.02 20.81
CA GLN A 162 -5.83 -1.94 21.15
C GLN A 162 -6.60 -2.46 19.92
N GLU A 163 -6.77 -1.64 18.89
CA GLU A 163 -7.41 -2.06 17.64
C GLU A 163 -6.50 -3.02 16.86
N LEU A 164 -5.19 -2.73 16.85
CA LEU A 164 -4.17 -3.55 16.18
C LEU A 164 -3.96 -4.91 16.88
N ASP A 165 -4.02 -4.93 18.22
CA ASP A 165 -3.97 -6.15 19.04
C ASP A 165 -5.15 -7.08 18.78
N ASN A 166 -6.34 -6.49 18.58
CA ASN A 166 -7.58 -7.21 18.30
C ASN A 166 -7.80 -7.51 16.82
N PHE A 167 -6.89 -7.08 15.94
CA PHE A 167 -6.97 -7.36 14.53
C PHE A 167 -6.96 -8.87 14.30
N GLN A 168 -7.99 -9.37 13.60
CA GLN A 168 -8.11 -10.78 13.24
C GLN A 168 -7.51 -10.99 11.84
N PRO A 169 -6.27 -11.52 11.75
CA PRO A 169 -5.63 -11.70 10.46
C PRO A 169 -6.30 -12.84 9.68
N TYR A 170 -6.31 -12.69 8.36
CA TYR A 170 -6.65 -13.76 7.44
C TYR A 170 -5.50 -14.78 7.36
N PRO A 171 -5.76 -15.99 6.86
CA PRO A 171 -4.71 -16.94 6.46
C PRO A 171 -3.67 -16.30 5.55
N VAL A 172 -2.38 -16.61 5.74
CA VAL A 172 -1.33 -16.13 4.83
C VAL A 172 -1.44 -16.83 3.49
N GLU A 173 -1.16 -16.10 2.42
CA GLU A 173 -1.25 -16.56 1.05
C GLU A 173 0.10 -17.15 0.60
N ILE A 174 0.11 -18.45 0.31
CA ILE A 174 1.30 -19.17 -0.16
C ILE A 174 1.37 -19.15 -1.69
N LEU A 175 0.22 -19.34 -2.35
CA LEU A 175 0.07 -19.18 -3.78
C LEU A 175 -1.06 -18.20 -4.06
N PRO A 176 -0.78 -17.06 -4.74
CA PRO A 176 -1.77 -16.02 -5.02
C PRO A 176 -3.07 -16.58 -5.62
N GLY A 177 -4.19 -16.32 -4.94
CA GLY A 177 -5.54 -16.72 -5.29
C GLY A 177 -5.83 -18.23 -5.21
N LYS A 178 -4.90 -19.05 -4.72
CA LYS A 178 -4.95 -20.52 -4.85
C LYS A 178 -4.75 -21.28 -3.55
N LEU A 179 -3.74 -20.92 -2.76
CA LEU A 179 -3.38 -21.67 -1.56
C LEU A 179 -3.11 -20.73 -0.40
N TYR A 180 -3.83 -20.95 0.69
CA TYR A 180 -3.71 -20.21 1.93
C TYR A 180 -3.30 -21.14 3.06
N LEU A 181 -2.44 -20.65 3.96
CA LEU A 181 -2.03 -21.34 5.16
C LEU A 181 -2.59 -20.59 6.37
N GLY A 182 -3.46 -21.27 7.11
CA GLY A 182 -4.11 -20.70 8.28
C GLY A 182 -4.15 -21.68 9.45
N ASN A 183 -4.64 -21.20 10.58
CA ASN A 183 -4.89 -22.01 11.76
C ASN A 183 -6.35 -22.53 11.80
N PHE A 184 -6.63 -23.38 12.79
CA PHE A 184 -7.96 -23.97 12.98
C PHE A 184 -9.07 -22.91 13.15
N LYS A 185 -8.82 -21.84 13.91
CA LYS A 185 -9.81 -20.77 14.12
C LYS A 185 -10.19 -20.10 12.81
N GLN A 186 -9.21 -19.80 11.96
CA GLN A 186 -9.44 -19.20 10.64
C GLN A 186 -10.16 -20.17 9.69
N ALA A 187 -9.87 -21.46 9.76
CA ALA A 187 -10.55 -22.48 8.96
C ALA A 187 -12.03 -22.70 9.36
N CYS A 188 -12.37 -22.42 10.62
CA CYS A 188 -13.74 -22.50 11.14
C CYS A 188 -14.55 -21.20 11.00
N ASP A 189 -13.93 -20.09 10.58
CA ASP A 189 -14.60 -18.79 10.47
C ASP A 189 -15.37 -18.67 9.13
N PRO A 190 -16.72 -18.60 9.16
CA PRO A 190 -17.52 -18.54 7.94
C PRO A 190 -17.29 -17.28 7.11
N GLN A 191 -16.89 -16.16 7.73
CA GLN A 191 -16.60 -14.92 7.03
C GLN A 191 -15.30 -15.06 6.22
N ILE A 192 -14.23 -15.58 6.84
CA ILE A 192 -12.94 -15.82 6.17
C ILE A 192 -13.13 -16.75 4.95
N LEU A 193 -13.90 -17.83 5.12
CA LEU A 193 -14.16 -18.78 4.03
C LEU A 193 -14.91 -18.13 2.86
N LYS A 194 -15.86 -17.25 3.15
CA LYS A 194 -16.62 -16.51 2.14
C LYS A 194 -15.74 -15.47 1.43
N ASP A 195 -15.00 -14.68 2.18
CA ASP A 195 -14.20 -13.57 1.68
C ASP A 195 -13.05 -14.07 0.79
N LEU A 196 -12.39 -15.17 1.19
CA LEU A 196 -11.34 -15.83 0.40
C LEU A 196 -11.87 -16.83 -0.65
N LYS A 197 -13.19 -17.06 -0.69
CA LYS A 197 -13.85 -18.00 -1.62
C LYS A 197 -13.26 -19.42 -1.54
N ILE A 198 -13.02 -19.91 -0.33
CA ILE A 198 -12.41 -21.22 -0.08
C ILE A 198 -13.36 -22.34 -0.52
N LYS A 199 -12.86 -23.26 -1.35
CA LYS A 199 -13.63 -24.39 -1.89
C LYS A 199 -13.32 -25.72 -1.19
N ALA A 200 -12.13 -25.84 -0.62
CA ALA A 200 -11.66 -27.05 0.03
C ALA A 200 -10.67 -26.68 1.14
N GLN A 201 -10.59 -27.52 2.16
CA GLN A 201 -9.67 -27.39 3.28
C GLN A 201 -8.88 -28.69 3.43
N VAL A 202 -7.57 -28.56 3.70
CA VAL A 202 -6.69 -29.70 3.98
C VAL A 202 -6.13 -29.52 5.38
N ASN A 203 -6.57 -30.35 6.33
CA ASN A 203 -6.14 -30.27 7.72
C ASN A 203 -4.96 -31.21 7.95
N ILE A 204 -3.78 -30.62 8.21
CA ILE A 204 -2.51 -31.35 8.36
C ILE A 204 -2.19 -31.61 9.85
N SER A 205 -2.96 -31.08 10.79
CA SER A 205 -2.81 -31.33 12.22
C SER A 205 -4.16 -31.59 12.91
N GLN A 206 -4.14 -32.46 13.92
CA GLN A 206 -5.21 -32.56 14.90
C GLN A 206 -4.84 -31.67 16.09
N GLN A 207 -5.60 -30.61 16.34
CA GLN A 207 -5.57 -30.00 17.66
C GLN A 207 -6.33 -30.92 18.63
N PRO A 208 -5.78 -31.24 19.81
CA PRO A 208 -6.55 -31.92 20.84
C PRO A 208 -7.78 -31.07 21.16
N ALA A 209 -8.96 -31.67 21.10
CA ALA A 209 -10.15 -31.08 21.70
C ALA A 209 -9.91 -31.02 23.21
N ALA A 210 -9.84 -29.80 23.76
CA ALA A 210 -9.67 -29.45 25.17
C ALA A 210 -8.24 -29.43 25.75
N LEU A 211 -7.90 -28.26 26.31
CA LEU A 211 -7.40 -28.11 27.67
C LEU A 211 -8.31 -27.10 28.39
#